data_AF-A0A7S0EKF7-F1
#
_entry.id   AF-A0A7S0EKF7-F1
#
_cell.length_a   1.000
_cell.length_b   1.000
_cell.length_c   1.000
_cell.angle_alpha   90.00
_cell.angle_beta   90.00
_cell.angle_gamma   90.00
#
_symmetry.space_group_name_H-M   'P 1'
#
loop_
_entity.id
_entity.type
_entity.pdbx_description
1 polymer ?
#
loop_
_entity_poly.entity_id
_entity_poly.type
_entity_poly.pdbx_seq_one_letter_code
_entity_poly.pdbx_strand_id
1 'polypeptide(L)'
;VGSSWGDGRVARRDELRPDFEGTEAISEVSGERELVFQGRWQRYLLSAVVTSGCLAPPVVIMFVSLNLQGYIDPDHAGLLGFQVYLPSVARHAAKGALLDPAGSLSLLPVLLHGVAIALLNSIYKRVAHALTDLENHTTQRAHDNSLILKRFCFEAFDCYVALFYIAFGQQDVDRLRVELVSLFSSDTLRRIATESVLPLALLKFEAW
;
A
#
# COMPACT_ATOMS: atom_id res chain seq x y z
N VAL A 1 -23.28 -24.89 -21.99
CA VAL A 1 -23.52 -24.58 -20.56
C VAL A 1 -23.48 -23.06 -20.42
N GLY A 2 -24.64 -22.39 -20.44
CA GLY A 2 -24.73 -20.94 -20.28
C GLY A 2 -24.78 -20.62 -18.79
N SER A 3 -24.00 -19.64 -18.33
CA SER A 3 -24.05 -19.14 -16.96
C SER A 3 -25.46 -18.63 -16.66
N SER A 4 -26.00 -18.92 -15.47
CA SER A 4 -27.37 -18.56 -15.07
C SER A 4 -27.66 -17.06 -15.08
N TRP A 5 -26.61 -16.25 -15.14
CA TRP A 5 -26.64 -14.79 -15.16
C TRP A 5 -26.58 -14.20 -16.57
N GLY A 6 -26.38 -15.01 -17.62
CA GLY A 6 -26.32 -14.55 -19.02
C GLY A 6 -25.11 -13.67 -19.35
N ASP A 7 -24.15 -13.54 -18.44
CA ASP A 7 -22.98 -12.67 -18.53
C ASP A 7 -21.89 -13.20 -19.46
N GLY A 8 -21.84 -14.51 -19.69
CA GLY A 8 -20.81 -15.17 -20.51
C GLY A 8 -20.80 -14.77 -21.99
N ARG A 9 -21.79 -13.98 -22.47
CA ARG A 9 -21.83 -13.40 -23.82
C ARG A 9 -21.86 -11.88 -23.84
N VAL A 10 -21.91 -11.22 -22.68
CA VAL A 10 -21.79 -9.77 -22.63
C VAL A 10 -20.31 -9.45 -22.71
N ALA A 11 -19.74 -9.56 -23.92
CA ALA A 11 -18.56 -8.81 -24.29
C ALA A 11 -18.98 -7.33 -24.26
N ARG A 12 -19.07 -6.77 -23.05
CA ARG A 12 -19.37 -5.36 -22.85
C ARG A 12 -18.18 -4.66 -23.49
N ARG A 13 -18.39 -4.07 -24.67
CA ARG A 13 -17.42 -3.14 -25.25
C ARG A 13 -17.28 -2.05 -24.21
N ASP A 14 -16.20 -2.12 -23.45
CA ASP A 14 -15.90 -1.10 -22.47
C ASP A 14 -15.74 0.21 -23.23
N GLU A 15 -16.47 1.23 -22.79
CA GLU A 15 -16.43 2.53 -23.41
C GLU A 15 -15.00 3.06 -23.41
N LEU A 16 -14.62 3.67 -24.54
CA LEU A 16 -13.35 4.35 -24.66
C LEU A 16 -13.31 5.49 -23.65
N ARG A 17 -12.23 5.58 -22.87
CA ARG A 17 -12.04 6.70 -21.95
C ARG A 17 -11.89 8.01 -22.76
N PRO A 18 -12.54 9.11 -22.36
CA PRO A 18 -12.46 10.37 -23.10
C PRO A 18 -11.05 10.96 -23.18
N ASP A 19 -10.20 10.69 -22.19
CA ASP A 19 -8.81 11.17 -22.14
C ASP A 19 -7.81 10.24 -22.88
N PHE A 20 -8.28 9.19 -23.55
CA PHE A 20 -7.38 8.25 -24.22
C PHE A 20 -6.78 8.86 -25.49
N GLU A 21 -5.46 8.93 -25.53
CA GLU A 21 -4.71 9.43 -26.68
C GLU A 21 -4.25 8.26 -27.57
N GLY A 22 -4.45 8.34 -28.88
CA GLY A 22 -4.02 7.27 -29.79
C GLY A 22 -4.01 7.70 -31.25
N THR A 23 -3.47 6.83 -32.09
CA THR A 23 -3.54 6.97 -33.56
C THR A 23 -4.73 6.17 -34.08
N GLU A 24 -5.51 6.74 -35.01
CA GLU A 24 -6.58 6.01 -35.69
C GLU A 24 -6.00 4.86 -36.50
N ALA A 25 -6.45 3.63 -36.24
CA ALA A 25 -6.15 2.45 -37.02
C ALA A 25 -7.43 1.65 -37.29
N ILE A 26 -7.45 0.94 -38.41
CA ILE A 26 -8.58 0.05 -38.75
C ILE A 26 -8.34 -1.28 -38.02
N SER A 27 -9.31 -1.69 -37.21
CA SER A 27 -9.23 -2.96 -36.49
C SER A 27 -9.35 -4.14 -37.46
N GLU A 28 -8.41 -5.08 -37.40
CA GLU A 28 -8.40 -6.28 -38.27
C GLU A 28 -9.59 -7.21 -38.02
N VAL A 29 -10.19 -7.14 -36.82
CA VAL A 29 -11.29 -8.02 -36.40
C VAL A 29 -12.66 -7.37 -36.61
N SER A 30 -12.80 -6.08 -36.27
CA SER A 30 -14.09 -5.38 -36.34
C SER A 30 -14.29 -4.61 -37.65
N GLY A 31 -13.21 -4.28 -38.37
CA GLY A 31 -13.25 -3.40 -39.56
C GLY A 31 -13.57 -1.94 -39.24
N GLU A 32 -13.80 -1.61 -37.97
CA GLU A 32 -14.13 -0.27 -37.50
C GLU A 32 -12.86 0.55 -37.24
N ARG A 33 -13.00 1.88 -37.24
CA ARG A 33 -11.93 2.80 -36.85
C ARG A 33 -11.79 2.80 -35.33
N GLU A 34 -10.65 2.33 -34.83
CA GLU A 34 -10.33 2.27 -33.40
C GLU A 34 -9.05 3.07 -33.12
N LEU A 35 -8.99 3.73 -31.95
CA LEU A 35 -7.77 4.41 -31.51
C LEU A 35 -6.81 3.37 -30.93
N VAL A 36 -5.61 3.27 -31.51
CA VAL A 36 -4.56 2.34 -31.08
C VAL A 36 -3.37 3.14 -30.53
N PHE A 37 -2.78 2.62 -29.46
CA PHE A 37 -1.62 3.25 -28.82
C PHE A 37 -0.44 2.28 -28.80
N GLN A 38 0.65 2.63 -29.49
CA GLN A 38 1.89 1.85 -29.59
C GLN A 38 2.87 2.19 -28.45
N GLY A 39 3.73 1.25 -28.06
CA GLY A 39 4.80 1.52 -27.08
C GLY A 39 4.40 1.47 -25.59
N ARG A 40 3.28 0.81 -25.23
CA ARG A 40 2.77 0.71 -23.85
C ARG A 40 3.78 0.20 -22.83
N TRP A 41 4.60 -0.78 -23.21
CA TRP A 41 5.54 -1.44 -22.30
C TRP A 41 6.58 -0.48 -21.72
N GLN A 42 6.99 0.56 -22.46
CA GLN A 42 7.95 1.57 -21.97
C GLN A 42 7.34 2.40 -20.84
N ARG A 43 6.05 2.76 -20.96
CA ARG A 43 5.32 3.51 -19.93
C ARG A 43 5.03 2.65 -18.70
N TYR A 44 4.69 1.37 -18.90
CA TYR A 44 4.57 0.43 -17.79
C TYR A 44 5.89 0.19 -17.07
N LEU A 45 7.00 0.10 -17.80
CA LEU A 45 8.33 -0.01 -17.20
C LEU A 45 8.66 1.24 -16.37
N LEU A 46 8.43 2.45 -16.92
CA LEU A 46 8.63 3.70 -16.20
C LEU A 46 7.80 3.74 -14.91
N SER A 47 6.52 3.41 -15.00
CA SER A 47 5.62 3.35 -13.85
C SER A 47 6.06 2.33 -12.80
N ALA A 48 6.52 1.15 -13.22
CA ALA A 48 7.07 0.13 -12.33
C ALA A 48 8.34 0.61 -11.62
N VAL A 49 9.25 1.27 -12.35
CA VAL A 49 10.49 1.85 -11.78
C VAL A 49 10.16 2.95 -10.77
N VAL A 50 9.28 3.89 -11.13
CA VAL A 50 8.89 4.98 -10.21
C VAL A 50 8.20 4.42 -8.97
N THR A 51 7.26 3.48 -9.16
CA THR A 51 6.57 2.80 -8.05
C THR A 51 7.56 2.09 -7.14
N SER A 52 8.55 1.38 -7.71
CA SER A 52 9.58 0.69 -6.93
C SER A 52 10.46 1.67 -6.17
N GLY A 53 10.83 2.81 -6.77
CA GLY A 53 11.55 3.89 -6.08
C GLY A 53 10.76 4.49 -4.92
N CYS A 54 9.44 4.63 -5.06
CA CYS A 54 8.57 5.12 -4.00
C CYS A 54 8.45 4.16 -2.81
N LEU A 55 8.87 2.89 -2.93
CA LEU A 55 8.88 1.95 -1.80
C LEU A 55 10.05 2.16 -0.83
N ALA A 56 11.07 2.93 -1.19
CA ALA A 56 12.22 3.17 -0.32
C ALA A 56 11.88 4.03 0.92
N PRO A 57 11.18 5.18 0.81
CA PRO A 57 10.79 5.98 1.99
C PRO A 57 10.00 5.21 3.07
N PRO A 58 8.95 4.42 2.74
CA PRO A 58 8.24 3.63 3.76
C PRO A 58 9.17 2.67 4.50
N VAL A 59 10.06 1.99 3.77
CA VAL A 59 11.05 1.06 4.36
C VAL A 59 11.98 1.78 5.32
N VAL A 60 12.48 2.96 4.93
CA VAL A 60 13.35 3.76 5.81
C VAL A 60 12.60 4.20 7.06
N ILE A 61 11.37 4.71 6.91
CA ILE A 61 10.52 5.14 8.03
C ILE A 61 10.21 3.97 8.96
N MET A 62 9.92 2.79 8.40
CA MET A 62 9.70 1.56 9.15
C MET A 62 10.93 1.20 9.98
N PHE A 63 12.13 1.18 9.40
CA PHE A 63 13.33 0.85 10.16
C PHE A 63 13.69 1.88 11.23
N VAL A 64 13.50 3.17 10.94
CA VAL A 64 13.66 4.23 11.94
C VAL A 64 12.65 4.01 13.09
N SER A 65 11.40 3.69 12.77
CA SER A 65 10.35 3.42 13.74
C SER A 65 10.66 2.20 14.61
N LEU A 66 11.12 1.08 14.02
CA LEU A 66 11.51 -0.12 14.76
C LEU A 66 12.70 0.15 15.70
N ASN A 67 13.67 0.96 15.26
CA ASN A 67 14.77 1.41 16.13
C ASN A 67 14.27 2.31 17.28
N LEU A 68 13.33 3.21 17.01
CA LEU A 68 12.72 4.10 18.02
C LEU A 68 11.86 3.35 19.05
N GLN A 69 11.28 2.22 18.65
CA GLN A 69 10.48 1.36 19.53
C GLN A 69 11.34 0.34 20.30
N GLY A 70 12.65 0.28 20.05
CA GLY A 70 13.55 -0.66 20.71
C GLY A 70 13.37 -2.11 20.25
N TYR A 71 12.78 -2.34 19.08
CA TYR A 71 12.62 -3.69 18.52
C TYR A 71 13.93 -4.30 18.00
N ILE A 72 14.94 -3.46 17.69
CA ILE A 72 16.19 -3.87 17.04
C ILE A 72 17.33 -3.83 18.06
N ASP A 73 17.79 -5.00 18.50
CA ASP A 73 19.01 -5.13 19.31
C ASP A 73 20.26 -5.22 18.41
N PRO A 74 21.43 -4.76 18.87
CA PRO A 74 22.67 -4.72 18.09
C PRO A 74 23.19 -6.10 17.65
N ASP A 75 22.77 -7.17 18.34
CA ASP A 75 23.24 -8.53 18.12
C ASP A 75 22.42 -9.32 17.07
N HIS A 76 21.29 -8.77 16.62
CA HIS A 76 20.45 -9.47 15.63
C HIS A 76 21.02 -9.37 14.21
N ALA A 77 20.86 -10.45 13.45
CA ALA A 77 21.16 -10.47 12.04
C ALA A 77 20.36 -9.38 11.31
N GLY A 78 21.08 -8.56 10.55
CA GLY A 78 20.48 -7.52 9.72
C GLY A 78 19.62 -8.08 8.59
N LEU A 79 18.78 -7.26 7.97
CA LEU A 79 18.00 -7.70 6.82
C LEU A 79 18.94 -7.93 5.63
N LEU A 80 18.93 -9.14 5.05
CA LEU A 80 19.76 -9.51 3.90
C LEU A 80 21.27 -9.24 4.13
N GLY A 81 21.74 -9.34 5.37
CA GLY A 81 23.14 -9.10 5.74
C GLY A 81 23.50 -7.63 5.98
N PHE A 82 22.57 -6.68 5.81
CA PHE A 82 22.78 -5.27 6.13
C PHE A 82 22.35 -4.98 7.57
N GLN A 83 23.26 -4.50 8.40
CA GLN A 83 22.94 -4.07 9.76
C GLN A 83 21.98 -2.87 9.72
N VAL A 84 20.79 -3.04 10.32
CA VAL A 84 19.73 -2.03 10.33
C VAL A 84 19.61 -1.30 11.67
N TYR A 85 20.50 -1.63 12.61
CA TYR A 85 20.60 -0.93 13.88
C TYR A 85 21.18 0.47 13.66
N LEU A 86 20.47 1.49 14.12
CA LEU A 86 20.86 2.89 14.03
C LEU A 86 21.18 3.43 15.43
N PRO A 87 22.46 3.49 15.84
CA PRO A 87 22.84 3.86 17.21
C PRO A 87 22.33 5.24 17.64
N SER A 88 22.30 6.21 16.71
CA SER A 88 21.82 7.57 16.95
C SER A 88 20.33 7.63 17.29
N VAL A 89 19.55 6.70 16.74
CA VAL A 89 18.09 6.64 16.92
C VAL A 89 17.75 5.79 18.14
N ALA A 90 18.35 4.60 18.24
CA ALA A 90 18.13 3.65 19.33
C ALA A 90 18.44 4.22 20.73
N ARG A 91 19.36 5.19 20.83
CA ARG A 91 19.64 5.89 22.10
C ARG A 91 18.39 6.52 22.73
N HIS A 92 17.42 6.95 21.92
CA HIS A 92 16.19 7.56 22.43
C HIS A 92 15.21 6.54 23.02
N ALA A 93 15.36 5.26 22.67
CA ALA A 93 14.59 4.13 23.19
C ALA A 93 15.28 3.39 24.35
N ALA A 94 16.48 3.84 24.76
CA ALA A 94 17.22 3.22 25.85
C ALA A 94 16.47 3.35 27.19
N LYS A 95 16.73 2.42 28.12
CA LYS A 95 16.11 2.41 29.45
C LYS A 95 16.34 3.74 30.19
N GLY A 96 15.27 4.45 30.53
CA GLY A 96 15.27 5.77 31.15
C GLY A 96 15.36 6.97 30.19
N ALA A 97 15.36 6.74 28.87
CA ALA A 97 15.28 7.80 27.86
C ALA A 97 13.82 8.27 27.63
N LEU A 98 13.66 9.34 26.86
CA LEU A 98 12.34 9.96 26.60
C LEU A 98 11.34 8.99 25.94
N LEU A 99 11.82 8.04 25.13
CA LEU A 99 10.98 7.07 24.40
C LEU A 99 11.21 5.64 24.90
N ASP A 100 11.55 5.48 26.19
CA ASP A 100 11.63 4.16 26.82
C ASP A 100 10.34 3.36 26.58
N PRO A 101 10.40 2.12 26.06
CA PRO A 101 9.25 1.25 25.88
C PRO A 101 8.40 1.05 27.15
N ALA A 102 9.02 1.14 28.34
CA ALA A 102 8.32 1.06 29.63
C ALA A 102 7.87 2.42 30.18
N GLY A 103 8.18 3.52 29.48
CA GLY A 103 7.82 4.88 29.84
C GLY A 103 6.43 5.31 29.39
N SER A 104 5.99 6.49 29.85
CA SER A 104 4.68 7.08 29.50
C SER A 104 4.57 7.53 28.04
N LEU A 105 5.70 7.70 27.33
CA LEU A 105 5.77 8.16 25.94
C LEU A 105 6.03 7.03 24.94
N SER A 106 5.96 5.76 25.35
CA SER A 106 6.18 4.60 24.48
C SER A 106 5.19 4.50 23.30
N LEU A 107 4.01 5.12 23.43
CA LEU A 107 3.00 5.19 22.36
C LEU A 107 3.34 6.24 21.29
N LEU A 108 4.19 7.22 21.60
CA LEU A 108 4.46 8.35 20.71
C LEU A 108 5.16 7.91 19.40
N PRO A 109 6.19 7.04 19.40
CA PRO A 109 6.78 6.52 18.16
C PRO A 109 5.78 5.77 17.29
N VAL A 110 4.89 4.99 17.90
CA VAL A 110 3.85 4.22 17.21
C VAL A 110 2.85 5.16 16.51
N LEU A 111 2.39 6.20 17.20
CA LEU A 111 1.50 7.21 16.63
C LEU A 111 2.17 7.99 15.50
N LEU A 112 3.41 8.43 15.69
CA LEU A 112 4.18 9.15 14.66
C LEU A 112 4.37 8.29 13.41
N HIS A 113 4.67 7.00 13.59
CA HIS A 113 4.77 6.05 12.49
C HIS A 113 3.46 5.95 11.73
N GLY A 114 2.33 5.76 12.42
CA GLY A 114 1.01 5.70 11.78
C GLY A 114 0.67 6.97 10.99
N VAL A 115 0.97 8.15 11.52
CA VAL A 115 0.76 9.43 10.82
C VAL A 115 1.66 9.56 9.59
N ALA A 116 2.94 9.17 9.70
CA ALA A 116 3.89 9.22 8.60
C ALA A 116 3.44 8.30 7.44
N ILE A 117 3.01 7.07 7.75
CA ILE A 117 2.48 6.12 6.77
C ILE A 117 1.19 6.66 6.13
N ALA A 118 0.27 7.23 6.90
CA ALA A 118 -0.96 7.81 6.35
C ALA A 118 -0.69 8.97 5.36
N LEU A 119 0.27 9.84 5.69
CA LEU A 119 0.72 10.91 4.81
C LEU A 119 1.34 10.35 3.53
N LEU A 120 2.18 9.33 3.67
CA LEU A 120 2.89 8.70 2.56
C LEU A 120 1.93 7.99 1.60
N ASN A 121 0.94 7.25 2.13
CA ASN A 121 -0.15 6.67 1.35
C ASN A 121 -0.94 7.74 0.58
N SER A 122 -1.20 8.89 1.20
CA SER A 122 -1.90 10.01 0.56
C SER A 122 -1.08 10.64 -0.58
N ILE A 123 0.24 10.76 -0.41
CA ILE A 123 1.16 11.23 -1.45
C ILE A 123 1.24 10.21 -2.57
N TYR A 124 1.46 8.93 -2.24
CA TYR A 124 1.58 7.87 -3.23
C TYR A 124 0.29 7.68 -4.04
N LYS A 125 -0.89 7.89 -3.45
CA LYS A 125 -2.15 7.92 -4.20
C LYS A 125 -2.10 8.91 -5.37
N ARG A 126 -1.58 10.12 -5.15
CA ARG A 126 -1.44 11.15 -6.21
C ARG A 126 -0.42 10.73 -7.26
N VAL A 127 0.70 10.16 -6.84
CA VAL A 127 1.75 9.64 -7.74
C VAL A 127 1.19 8.51 -8.61
N ALA A 128 0.50 7.55 -8.00
CA ALA A 128 -0.11 6.41 -8.70
C ALA A 128 -1.17 6.87 -9.71
N HIS A 129 -1.98 7.89 -9.39
CA HIS A 129 -2.89 8.51 -10.35
C HIS A 129 -2.12 9.10 -11.54
N ALA A 130 -1.14 9.96 -11.28
CA ALA A 130 -0.34 10.58 -12.34
C ALA A 130 0.37 9.54 -13.23
N LEU A 131 0.94 8.49 -12.64
CA LEU A 131 1.55 7.39 -13.39
C LEU A 131 0.53 6.62 -14.23
N THR A 132 -0.68 6.40 -13.72
CA THR A 132 -1.71 5.65 -14.43
C THR A 132 -2.33 6.49 -15.56
N ASP A 133 -2.38 7.81 -15.41
CA ASP A 133 -2.72 8.73 -16.51
C ASP A 133 -1.63 8.73 -17.58
N LEU A 134 -0.35 8.75 -17.18
CA LEU A 134 0.76 8.62 -18.12
C LEU A 134 0.72 7.29 -18.89
N GLU A 135 0.32 6.18 -18.26
CA GLU A 135 0.18 4.88 -18.92
C GLU A 135 -0.87 4.86 -20.05
N ASN A 136 -1.80 5.83 -20.08
CA ASN A 136 -2.77 6.03 -21.15
C ASN A 136 -3.60 4.77 -21.47
N HIS A 137 -4.45 4.36 -20.52
CA HIS A 137 -5.31 3.18 -20.66
C HIS A 137 -6.54 3.47 -21.53
N THR A 138 -6.89 2.53 -22.40
CA THR A 138 -8.00 2.66 -23.36
C THR A 138 -9.38 2.69 -22.72
N THR A 139 -9.56 1.92 -21.64
CA THR A 139 -10.85 1.77 -20.96
C THR A 139 -10.75 2.25 -19.52
N GLN A 140 -11.86 2.78 -18.98
CA GLN A 140 -11.90 3.22 -17.58
C GLN A 140 -11.58 2.06 -16.62
N ARG A 141 -12.07 0.85 -16.91
CA ARG A 141 -11.78 -0.34 -16.10
C ARG A 141 -10.29 -0.69 -16.07
N ALA A 142 -9.59 -0.60 -17.20
CA ALA A 142 -8.16 -0.87 -17.25
C ALA A 142 -7.36 0.17 -16.46
N HIS A 143 -7.77 1.45 -16.54
CA HIS A 143 -7.19 2.52 -15.73
C HIS A 143 -7.39 2.28 -14.24
N ASP A 144 -8.64 2.04 -13.82
CA ASP A 144 -8.98 1.82 -12.41
C ASP A 144 -8.29 0.59 -11.85
N ASN A 145 -8.26 -0.53 -12.60
CA ASN A 145 -7.57 -1.75 -12.18
C ASN A 145 -6.06 -1.52 -12.02
N SER A 146 -5.43 -0.79 -12.96
CA SER A 146 -4.00 -0.48 -12.89
C SER A 146 -3.69 0.42 -11.68
N LEU A 147 -4.54 1.41 -11.40
CA LEU A 147 -4.43 2.27 -10.23
C LEU A 147 -4.59 1.49 -8.92
N ILE A 148 -5.62 0.63 -8.84
CA ILE A 148 -5.89 -0.22 -7.67
C ILE A 148 -4.69 -1.14 -7.42
N LEU A 149 -4.16 -1.79 -8.46
CA LEU A 149 -3.03 -2.69 -8.33
C LEU A 149 -1.79 -1.98 -7.77
N LYS A 150 -1.42 -0.81 -8.31
CA LYS A 150 -0.28 -0.02 -7.82
C LYS A 150 -0.42 0.33 -6.34
N ARG A 151 -1.59 0.83 -5.97
CA ARG A 151 -1.90 1.22 -4.58
C ARG A 151 -1.91 0.01 -3.65
N PHE A 152 -2.53 -1.08 -4.07
CA PHE A 152 -2.55 -2.32 -3.31
C PHE A 152 -1.12 -2.85 -3.08
N CYS A 153 -0.28 -2.91 -4.12
CA CYS A 153 1.10 -3.36 -3.96
C CYS A 153 1.89 -2.48 -2.98
N PHE A 154 1.69 -1.16 -3.03
CA PHE A 154 2.34 -0.22 -2.10
C PHE A 154 1.88 -0.43 -0.65
N GLU A 155 0.56 -0.45 -0.44
CA GLU A 155 -0.05 -0.62 0.88
C GLU A 155 0.27 -2.01 1.46
N ALA A 156 0.28 -3.06 0.63
CA ALA A 156 0.66 -4.41 1.04
C ALA A 156 2.14 -4.49 1.41
N PHE A 157 3.02 -3.88 0.62
CA PHE A 157 4.45 -3.85 0.93
C PHE A 157 4.71 -3.16 2.27
N ASP A 158 4.15 -1.97 2.48
CA ASP A 158 4.28 -1.24 3.74
C ASP A 158 3.77 -2.05 4.95
N CYS A 159 2.62 -2.71 4.81
CA CYS A 159 2.00 -3.52 5.85
C CYS A 159 2.81 -4.78 6.21
N TYR A 160 3.39 -5.46 5.22
CA TYR A 160 4.02 -6.77 5.42
C TYR A 160 5.54 -6.72 5.60
N VAL A 161 6.24 -5.67 5.15
CA VAL A 161 7.72 -5.64 5.21
C VAL A 161 8.24 -5.70 6.65
N ALA A 162 7.55 -5.07 7.61
CA ALA A 162 7.93 -5.15 9.02
C ALA A 162 7.82 -6.60 9.54
N LEU A 163 6.74 -7.30 9.20
CA LEU A 163 6.53 -8.70 9.55
C LEU A 163 7.56 -9.62 8.89
N PHE A 164 7.88 -9.37 7.61
CA PHE A 164 8.96 -10.09 6.91
C PHE A 164 10.31 -9.90 7.60
N TYR A 165 10.60 -8.69 8.09
CA TYR A 165 11.83 -8.42 8.84
C TYR A 165 11.86 -9.15 10.18
N ILE A 166 10.76 -9.18 10.94
CA ILE A 166 10.69 -9.94 12.20
C ILE A 166 10.86 -11.44 11.92
N ALA A 167 10.18 -11.97 10.90
CA ALA A 167 10.19 -13.39 10.56
C ALA A 167 11.55 -13.89 10.04
N PHE A 168 12.20 -13.14 9.14
CA PHE A 168 13.41 -13.60 8.45
C PHE A 168 14.69 -12.92 8.94
N GLY A 169 14.61 -11.67 9.43
CA GLY A 169 15.75 -10.95 9.99
C GLY A 169 15.97 -11.29 11.45
N GLN A 170 14.97 -11.04 12.31
CA GLN A 170 15.08 -11.37 13.75
C GLN A 170 14.90 -12.86 14.02
N GLN A 171 14.13 -13.56 13.19
CA GLN A 171 13.75 -14.96 13.37
C GLN A 171 13.03 -15.22 14.71
N ASP A 172 12.31 -14.21 15.22
CA ASP A 172 11.57 -14.26 16.47
C ASP A 172 10.07 -14.54 16.19
N VAL A 173 9.69 -15.81 16.37
CA VAL A 173 8.32 -16.29 16.11
C VAL A 173 7.32 -15.76 17.14
N ASP A 174 7.76 -15.53 18.39
CA ASP A 174 6.89 -15.06 19.46
C ASP A 174 6.49 -13.59 19.22
N ARG A 175 7.46 -12.74 18.86
CA ARG A 175 7.19 -11.35 18.45
C ARG A 175 6.32 -11.30 17.19
N LEU A 176 6.64 -12.13 16.20
CA LEU A 176 5.86 -12.21 14.95
C LEU A 176 4.39 -12.51 15.23
N ARG A 177 4.11 -13.47 16.14
CA ARG A 177 2.75 -13.83 16.53
C ARG A 177 2.02 -12.65 17.18
N VAL A 178 2.66 -11.95 18.11
CA VAL A 178 2.06 -10.81 18.80
C VAL A 178 1.71 -9.71 17.81
N GLU A 179 2.63 -9.39 16.89
CA GLU A 179 2.43 -8.35 15.88
C GLU A 179 1.30 -8.71 14.91
N LEU A 180 1.25 -9.96 14.42
CA LEU A 180 0.17 -10.45 13.57
C LEU A 180 -1.19 -10.38 14.25
N VAL A 181 -1.27 -10.79 15.52
CA VAL A 181 -2.52 -10.73 16.29
C VAL A 181 -2.95 -9.27 16.51
N SER A 182 -2.00 -8.37 16.80
CA SER A 182 -2.25 -6.94 16.95
C SER A 182 -2.80 -6.32 15.65
N LEU A 183 -2.16 -6.62 14.52
CA LEU A 183 -2.56 -6.15 13.20
C LEU A 183 -3.95 -6.64 12.83
N PHE A 184 -4.21 -7.95 12.96
CA PHE A 184 -5.51 -8.54 12.64
C PHE A 184 -6.62 -7.99 13.54
N SER A 185 -6.35 -7.85 14.84
CA SER A 185 -7.31 -7.28 15.79
C SER A 185 -7.63 -5.82 15.44
N SER A 186 -6.61 -5.03 15.11
CA SER A 186 -6.76 -3.62 14.74
C SER A 186 -7.55 -3.46 13.44
N ASP A 187 -7.28 -4.28 12.42
CA ASP A 187 -8.04 -4.22 11.16
C ASP A 187 -9.49 -4.66 11.34
N THR A 188 -9.72 -5.74 12.11
CA THR A 188 -11.07 -6.23 12.40
C THR A 188 -11.88 -5.17 13.16
N LEU A 189 -11.28 -4.54 14.18
CA LEU A 189 -11.92 -3.46 14.94
C LEU A 189 -12.22 -2.25 14.05
N ARG A 190 -11.26 -1.84 13.22
CA ARG A 190 -11.44 -0.74 12.26
C ARG A 190 -12.61 -1.05 11.32
N ARG A 191 -12.67 -2.25 10.72
CA ARG A 191 -13.76 -2.69 9.85
C ARG A 191 -15.12 -2.60 10.53
N ILE A 192 -15.25 -3.16 11.74
CA ILE A 192 -16.50 -3.10 12.51
C ILE A 192 -16.89 -1.65 12.76
N ALA A 193 -15.94 -0.81 13.18
CA ALA A 193 -16.19 0.60 13.44
C ALA A 193 -16.63 1.36 12.18
N THR A 194 -15.95 1.19 11.05
CA THR A 194 -16.19 1.97 9.82
C THR A 194 -17.33 1.44 8.97
N GLU A 195 -17.52 0.13 8.88
CA GLU A 195 -18.53 -0.49 8.00
C GLU A 195 -19.87 -0.71 8.71
N SER A 196 -19.89 -0.79 10.04
CA SER A 196 -21.12 -1.06 10.80
C SER A 196 -21.48 0.07 11.77
N VAL A 197 -20.59 0.43 12.70
CA VAL A 197 -20.94 1.35 13.79
C VAL A 197 -21.13 2.78 13.29
N LEU A 198 -20.21 3.30 12.48
CA LEU A 198 -20.26 4.66 11.95
C LEU A 198 -21.49 4.94 11.07
N PRO A 199 -21.85 4.11 10.07
CA PRO A 199 -23.07 4.36 9.27
C PRO A 199 -24.33 4.27 10.12
N LEU A 200 -24.42 3.34 11.07
CA LEU A 200 -25.57 3.26 11.98
C LEU A 200 -25.68 4.48 12.90
N ALA A 201 -24.56 4.98 13.41
CA ALA A 201 -24.53 6.19 14.22
C ALA A 201 -24.98 7.40 13.41
N LEU A 202 -24.45 7.58 12.19
CA LEU A 202 -24.85 8.67 11.28
C LEU A 202 -26.35 8.63 10.96
N LEU A 203 -26.88 7.45 10.59
CA LEU A 203 -28.32 7.28 10.33
C LEU A 203 -29.18 7.60 11.56
N LYS A 204 -28.72 7.24 12.76
CA LYS A 204 -29.44 7.53 14.00
C LYS A 204 -29.39 9.02 14.36
N PHE A 205 -28.27 9.70 14.11
CA PHE A 205 -28.14 11.14 14.32
C PHE A 205 -28.98 11.95 13.32
N GLU A 206 -29.13 11.49 12.08
CA GLU A 206 -30.03 12.13 11.09
C GLU A 206 -31.52 11.92 11.40
N ALA A 207 -31.87 10.91 12.20
CA ALA A 207 -33.25 10.61 12.59
C ALA A 207 -33.75 11.40 13.83
N TRP A 208 -32.89 12.21 14.45
CA TRP A 208 -33.19 13.06 15.62
C TRP A 208 -33.17 14.54 15.23
#